data_AF-A0A7C3YNS7-F1
#
_entry.id   AF-A0A7C3YNS7-F1
#
_cell.length_a   1.000
_cell.length_b   1.000
_cell.length_c   1.000
_cell.angle_alpha   90.00
_cell.angle_beta   90.00
_cell.angle_gamma   90.00
#
_symmetry.space_group_name_H-M   'P 1'
#
loop_
_entity.id
_entity.type
_entity.pdbx_description
1 polymer ?
#
loop_
_entity_poly.entity_id
_entity_poly.type
_entity_poly.pdbx_seq_one_letter_code
_entity_poly.pdbx_strand_id
1 'polypeptide(L)'
;MKRGIALLLALFASLFFSCKRESSAEEEEVKKVIEQSLYTGKDFDRATDEGETIPHLFNPVGLLTNETIPWVRFRRKIDSLERSIRVRIPAYPGYPETTALATVTSRLSGRFFVNNRRDSPVIYIRPILDSGYSQIYLTRGNRGWRIRKITPKILTTISSPSLLSIVKIRAEASPSGKVFEITNPDTFLSKNELPTFSPNDTVRVEVTVHSDTDSGWVFLHRGPRGIRVREPFYKRSTYIFERTWIIGSEPAQTPVVRHAAIDFILWPTLFGDSTASYNAKAWALPYIIKKEEENYPEED
;
A
#
# COMPACT_ATOMS: atom_id res chain seq x y z
N MET A 1 47.86 -36.29 22.90
CA MET A 1 47.02 -35.07 23.07
C MET A 1 46.50 -34.41 21.78
N LYS A 2 47.04 -34.67 20.56
CA LYS A 2 46.59 -33.96 19.34
C LYS A 2 45.34 -34.52 18.64
N ARG A 3 44.85 -35.72 18.98
CA ARG A 3 43.67 -36.34 18.34
C ARG A 3 42.32 -35.91 18.93
N GLY A 4 42.28 -35.36 20.15
CA GLY A 4 41.04 -34.92 20.79
C GLY A 4 40.51 -33.57 20.30
N ILE A 5 41.39 -32.66 19.87
CA ILE A 5 41.02 -31.29 19.46
C ILE A 5 40.32 -31.29 18.08
N ALA A 6 40.69 -32.19 17.17
CA ALA A 6 40.09 -32.28 15.84
C ALA A 6 38.62 -32.78 15.89
N LEU A 7 38.28 -33.68 16.83
CA LEU A 7 36.92 -34.19 16.96
C LEU A 7 35.97 -33.13 17.56
N LEU A 8 36.47 -32.30 18.48
CA LEU A 8 35.68 -31.22 19.09
C LEU A 8 35.37 -30.09 18.09
N LEU A 9 36.32 -29.77 17.20
CA LEU A 9 36.10 -28.77 16.15
C LEU A 9 35.12 -29.25 15.07
N ALA A 10 35.11 -30.55 14.74
CA ALA A 10 34.14 -31.13 13.82
C ALA A 10 32.70 -31.14 14.39
N LEU A 11 32.55 -31.38 15.70
CA LEU A 11 31.26 -31.31 16.38
C LEU A 11 30.72 -29.87 16.53
N PHE A 12 31.60 -28.89 16.74
CA PHE A 12 31.18 -27.49 16.73
C PHE A 12 30.79 -27.03 15.33
N ALA A 13 31.51 -27.45 14.28
CA ALA A 13 31.19 -27.11 12.90
C ALA A 13 29.82 -27.67 12.47
N SER A 14 29.47 -28.91 12.83
CA SER A 14 28.18 -29.50 12.47
C SER A 14 26.97 -28.83 13.13
N LEU A 15 27.14 -28.28 14.34
CA LEU A 15 26.09 -27.52 15.04
C LEU A 15 25.78 -26.17 14.36
N PHE A 16 26.78 -25.51 13.77
CA PHE A 16 26.57 -24.24 13.05
C PHE A 16 25.92 -24.40 11.67
N PHE A 17 26.09 -25.55 11.01
CA PHE A 17 25.46 -25.80 9.69
C PHE A 17 24.00 -26.25 9.81
N SER A 18 23.61 -26.92 10.91
CA SER A 18 22.23 -27.40 11.08
C SER A 18 21.23 -26.26 11.36
N CYS A 19 21.61 -25.24 12.13
CA CYS A 19 20.71 -24.13 12.46
C CYS A 19 20.37 -23.20 11.27
N LYS A 20 21.27 -23.02 10.29
CA LYS A 20 21.00 -22.12 9.15
C LYS A 20 19.95 -22.67 8.19
N ARG A 21 19.89 -23.99 8.01
CA ARG A 21 19.00 -24.60 7.01
C ARG A 21 17.53 -24.55 7.42
N GLU A 22 17.22 -24.77 8.69
CA GLU A 22 15.84 -24.68 9.20
C GLU A 22 15.29 -23.25 9.13
N SER A 23 16.10 -22.25 9.52
CA SER A 23 15.69 -20.84 9.43
C SER A 23 15.31 -20.44 8.00
N SER A 24 16.03 -20.91 6.98
CA SER A 24 15.73 -20.59 5.59
C SER A 24 14.40 -21.18 5.11
N ALA A 25 14.02 -22.38 5.56
CA ALA A 25 12.77 -23.01 5.16
C ALA A 25 11.55 -22.32 5.80
N GLU A 26 11.66 -21.93 7.07
CA GLU A 26 10.59 -21.19 7.76
C GLU A 26 10.40 -19.79 7.19
N GLU A 27 11.49 -19.10 6.84
CA GLU A 27 11.41 -17.80 6.17
C GLU A 27 10.68 -17.89 4.82
N GLU A 28 10.95 -18.93 4.02
CA GLU A 28 10.25 -19.14 2.75
C GLU A 28 8.76 -19.47 2.95
N GLU A 29 8.40 -20.21 4.01
CA GLU A 29 6.99 -20.45 4.38
C GLU A 29 6.28 -19.13 4.72
N VAL A 30 6.91 -18.27 5.53
CA VAL A 30 6.38 -16.93 5.86
C VAL A 30 6.23 -16.06 4.61
N LYS A 31 7.24 -16.03 3.73
CA LYS A 31 7.18 -15.28 2.47
C LYS A 31 6.01 -15.75 1.60
N LYS A 32 5.80 -17.07 1.50
CA LYS A 32 4.69 -17.66 0.74
C LYS A 32 3.33 -17.20 1.29
N VAL A 33 3.13 -17.26 2.61
CA VAL A 33 1.89 -16.75 3.24
C VAL A 33 1.65 -15.28 2.91
N ILE A 34 2.70 -14.45 2.99
CA ILE A 34 2.61 -13.01 2.67
C ILE A 34 2.27 -12.77 1.20
N GLU A 35 2.83 -13.57 0.29
CA GLU A 35 2.58 -13.44 -1.15
C GLU A 35 1.18 -13.89 -1.57
N GLN A 36 0.64 -14.90 -0.90
CA GLN A 36 -0.67 -15.49 -1.18
C GLN A 36 -1.82 -14.77 -0.47
N SER A 37 -1.53 -14.03 0.60
CA SER A 37 -2.56 -13.32 1.38
C SER A 37 -3.28 -12.25 0.58
N LEU A 38 -4.60 -12.19 0.74
CA LEU A 38 -5.46 -11.12 0.22
C LEU A 38 -5.16 -9.75 0.85
N TYR A 39 -4.48 -9.71 1.99
CA TYR A 39 -4.20 -8.48 2.75
C TYR A 39 -2.84 -7.86 2.40
N THR A 40 -1.89 -8.66 1.90
CA THR A 40 -0.48 -8.25 1.71
C THR A 40 0.14 -8.70 0.39
N GLY A 41 -0.63 -9.40 -0.46
CA GLY A 41 -0.16 -9.98 -1.71
C GLY A 41 0.32 -8.94 -2.74
N LYS A 42 0.93 -9.41 -3.83
CA LYS A 42 1.54 -8.56 -4.87
C LYS A 42 0.58 -7.53 -5.48
N ASP A 43 -0.71 -7.84 -5.50
CA ASP A 43 -1.73 -6.91 -6.01
C ASP A 43 -1.85 -5.65 -5.14
N PHE A 44 -1.60 -5.77 -3.83
CA PHE A 44 -1.56 -4.62 -2.92
C PHE A 44 -0.44 -3.65 -3.29
N ASP A 45 0.70 -4.16 -3.73
CA ASP A 45 1.83 -3.31 -4.14
C ASP A 45 1.53 -2.48 -5.39
N ARG A 46 0.61 -2.99 -6.22
CA ARG A 46 0.12 -2.27 -7.38
C ARG A 46 -1.04 -1.34 -7.04
N ALA A 47 -1.53 -1.21 -5.81
CA ALA A 47 -2.75 -0.43 -5.50
C ALA A 47 -2.77 1.00 -6.08
N THR A 48 -1.59 1.60 -6.31
CA THR A 48 -1.40 2.93 -6.92
C THR A 48 -1.07 2.91 -8.42
N ASP A 49 -0.99 1.73 -9.03
CA ASP A 49 -0.68 1.49 -10.44
C ASP A 49 -1.97 1.38 -11.29
N GLU A 50 -1.90 1.97 -12.48
CA GLU A 50 -2.97 2.15 -13.47
C GLU A 50 -2.65 1.46 -14.81
N GLY A 51 -1.61 0.64 -14.86
CA GLY A 51 -1.15 0.00 -16.08
C GLY A 51 -1.98 -1.21 -16.50
N GLU A 52 -2.74 -1.07 -17.59
CA GLU A 52 -2.77 -2.06 -18.70
C GLU A 52 -3.40 -1.51 -19.99
N THR A 53 -4.20 -0.44 -19.97
CA THR A 53 -4.69 0.20 -21.21
C THR A 53 -3.70 1.23 -21.74
N ILE A 54 -2.80 0.81 -22.61
CA ILE A 54 -2.27 1.70 -23.65
C ILE A 54 -3.42 1.84 -24.66
N PRO A 55 -4.03 3.03 -24.87
CA PRO A 55 -4.76 3.21 -26.12
C PRO A 55 -3.73 3.06 -27.24
N HIS A 56 -3.86 2.02 -28.06
CA HIS A 56 -3.02 1.77 -29.24
C HIS A 56 -3.14 2.86 -30.33
N LEU A 57 -3.66 4.03 -29.99
CA LEU A 57 -3.86 5.15 -30.89
C LEU A 57 -3.24 6.40 -30.26
N PHE A 58 -2.20 6.91 -30.91
CA PHE A 58 -1.49 8.16 -30.67
C PHE A 58 -2.46 9.36 -30.71
N ASN A 59 -3.30 9.52 -29.69
CA ASN A 59 -4.03 10.75 -29.44
C ASN A 59 -3.58 11.30 -28.08
N PRO A 60 -2.64 12.27 -28.04
CA PRO A 60 -2.09 12.80 -26.79
C PRO A 60 -3.15 13.38 -25.85
N VAL A 61 -4.30 13.78 -26.39
CA VAL A 61 -5.45 14.30 -25.61
C VAL A 61 -6.29 13.18 -24.98
N GLY A 62 -6.32 11.99 -25.60
CA GLY A 62 -7.05 10.81 -25.11
C GLY A 62 -6.35 10.06 -23.97
N LEU A 63 -5.03 10.24 -23.82
CA LEU A 63 -4.19 9.56 -22.81
C LEU A 63 -4.48 9.99 -21.36
N LEU A 64 -5.11 11.15 -21.15
CA LEU A 64 -5.27 11.78 -19.84
C LEU A 64 -6.75 11.97 -19.45
N THR A 65 -7.67 11.23 -20.08
CA THR A 65 -9.12 11.44 -19.92
C THR A 65 -9.68 10.97 -18.58
N ASN A 66 -8.94 10.16 -17.81
CA ASN A 66 -9.50 9.49 -16.63
C ASN A 66 -9.31 10.27 -15.32
N GLU A 67 -8.35 11.20 -15.25
CA GLU A 67 -7.99 11.87 -14.01
C GLU A 67 -7.93 13.37 -14.23
N THR A 68 -8.93 14.08 -13.72
CA THR A 68 -9.03 15.52 -13.87
C THR A 68 -9.19 16.20 -12.52
N ILE A 69 -8.37 17.22 -12.29
CA ILE A 69 -8.59 18.23 -11.26
C ILE A 69 -8.61 19.58 -11.99
N PRO A 70 -9.67 20.37 -11.82
CA PRO A 70 -10.09 21.34 -12.82
C PRO A 70 -9.74 20.99 -14.29
N TRP A 71 -8.75 21.67 -14.89
CA TRP A 71 -8.28 21.42 -16.25
C TRP A 71 -6.99 20.59 -16.34
N VAL A 72 -6.38 20.24 -15.19
CA VAL A 72 -5.18 19.41 -15.16
C VAL A 72 -5.56 17.97 -15.38
N ARG A 73 -4.90 17.37 -16.36
CA ARG A 73 -5.03 15.96 -16.67
C ARG A 73 -3.70 15.27 -16.43
N PHE A 74 -3.69 14.11 -15.80
CA PHE A 74 -2.44 13.42 -15.50
C PHE A 74 -2.61 11.91 -15.51
N ARG A 75 -1.49 11.20 -15.50
CA ARG A 75 -1.44 9.74 -15.45
C ARG A 75 -0.13 9.25 -14.84
N ARG A 76 -0.22 8.24 -13.98
CA ARG A 76 0.94 7.50 -13.47
C ARG A 76 1.13 6.24 -14.32
N LYS A 77 2.35 6.02 -14.83
CA LYS A 77 2.74 4.75 -15.46
C LYS A 77 3.92 4.18 -14.69
N ILE A 78 3.73 3.03 -14.06
CA ILE A 78 4.81 2.28 -13.42
C ILE A 78 5.48 1.42 -14.50
N ASP A 79 6.78 1.62 -14.70
CA ASP A 79 7.58 0.88 -15.68
C ASP A 79 8.28 -0.32 -15.01
N SER A 80 8.64 -0.21 -13.72
CA SER A 80 9.16 -1.34 -12.94
C SER A 80 8.70 -1.30 -11.47
N LEU A 81 8.55 -2.48 -10.89
CA LEU A 81 8.25 -2.70 -9.47
C LEU A 81 9.16 -3.82 -8.97
N GLU A 82 10.07 -3.48 -8.08
CA GLU A 82 10.86 -4.42 -7.30
C GLU A 82 10.24 -4.56 -5.92
N ARG A 83 10.18 -5.78 -5.41
CA ARG A 83 9.64 -6.09 -4.08
C ARG A 83 10.58 -7.03 -3.37
N SER A 84 10.87 -6.76 -2.10
CA SER A 84 11.66 -7.66 -1.24
C SER A 84 10.98 -7.85 0.11
N ILE A 85 11.06 -9.07 0.64
CA ILE A 85 10.53 -9.44 1.95
C ILE A 85 11.71 -9.88 2.80
N ARG A 86 11.93 -9.21 3.94
CA ARG A 86 12.88 -9.65 4.97
C ARG A 86 12.10 -10.19 6.15
N VAL A 87 12.42 -11.38 6.61
CA VAL A 87 11.72 -12.06 7.69
C VAL A 87 12.66 -12.22 8.89
N ARG A 88 12.13 -12.02 10.10
CA ARG A 88 12.85 -12.27 11.36
C ARG A 88 12.06 -13.25 12.23
N ILE A 89 12.69 -14.36 12.59
CA ILE A 89 12.13 -15.45 13.42
C ILE A 89 13.15 -15.83 14.51
N PRO A 90 12.75 -15.97 15.79
CA PRO A 90 11.52 -15.41 16.35
C PRO A 90 11.59 -13.87 16.33
N ALA A 91 10.46 -13.21 16.06
CA ALA A 91 10.41 -11.75 16.15
C ALA A 91 10.47 -11.26 17.60
N TYR A 92 9.82 -11.98 18.51
CA TYR A 92 9.76 -11.70 19.93
C TYR A 92 10.09 -12.97 20.71
N PRO A 93 11.37 -13.18 21.06
CA PRO A 93 11.79 -14.28 21.91
C PRO A 93 11.05 -14.22 23.26
N GLY A 94 10.53 -15.35 23.75
CA GLY A 94 9.84 -15.45 25.05
C GLY A 94 8.31 -15.48 24.99
N TYR A 95 7.70 -15.33 23.81
CA TYR A 95 6.28 -15.64 23.62
C TYR A 95 6.05 -17.15 23.51
N PRO A 96 4.89 -17.66 23.96
CA PRO A 96 4.57 -19.10 23.91
C PRO A 96 4.40 -19.61 22.47
N GLU A 97 3.98 -18.74 21.54
CA GLU A 97 3.91 -19.06 20.11
C GLU A 97 5.18 -18.60 19.38
N THR A 98 5.62 -19.35 18.37
CA THR A 98 6.67 -18.88 17.45
C THR A 98 6.14 -17.68 16.66
N THR A 99 6.88 -16.57 16.69
CA THR A 99 6.48 -15.31 16.05
C THR A 99 7.39 -14.95 14.89
N ALA A 100 6.85 -14.29 13.87
CA ALA A 100 7.64 -13.72 12.78
C ALA A 100 7.25 -12.25 12.55
N LEU A 101 8.25 -11.45 12.17
CA LEU A 101 8.08 -10.07 11.73
C LEU A 101 8.69 -9.97 10.35
N ALA A 102 7.84 -9.76 9.36
CA ALA A 102 8.25 -9.53 8.00
C ALA A 102 8.19 -8.04 7.68
N THR A 103 9.25 -7.54 7.04
CA THR A 103 9.30 -6.20 6.48
C THR A 103 9.23 -6.33 4.97
N VAL A 104 8.18 -5.77 4.37
CA VAL A 104 8.01 -5.70 2.93
C VAL A 104 8.50 -4.34 2.48
N THR A 105 9.45 -4.34 1.56
CA THR A 105 9.91 -3.12 0.89
C THR A 105 9.66 -3.24 -0.60
N SER A 106 9.35 -2.12 -1.24
CA SER A 106 9.26 -2.04 -2.68
C SER A 106 10.00 -0.84 -3.23
N ARG A 107 10.47 -0.93 -4.47
CA ARG A 107 11.02 0.17 -5.23
C ARG A 107 10.29 0.24 -6.56
N LEU A 108 9.74 1.40 -6.88
CA LEU A 108 8.95 1.64 -8.08
C LEU A 108 9.66 2.68 -8.92
N SER A 109 9.72 2.44 -10.23
CA SER A 109 10.15 3.46 -11.19
C SER A 109 9.14 3.59 -12.32
N GLY A 110 9.06 4.77 -12.91
CA GLY A 110 8.08 5.03 -13.94
C GLY A 110 8.05 6.47 -14.41
N ARG A 111 6.91 6.86 -14.96
CA ARG A 111 6.67 8.19 -15.55
C ARG A 111 5.33 8.75 -15.09
N PHE A 112 5.35 10.00 -14.71
CA PHE A 112 4.16 10.80 -14.40
C PHE A 112 3.94 11.79 -15.55
N PHE A 113 2.87 11.59 -16.30
CA PHE A 113 2.46 12.46 -17.39
C PHE A 113 1.50 13.50 -16.84
N VAL A 114 1.70 14.78 -17.15
CA VAL A 114 0.75 15.84 -16.79
C VAL A 114 0.56 16.80 -17.95
N ASN A 115 -0.69 17.17 -18.19
CA ASN A 115 -1.05 18.35 -18.95
C ASN A 115 -1.83 19.28 -18.02
N ASN A 116 -1.23 20.42 -17.69
CA ASN A 116 -1.81 21.43 -16.82
C ASN A 116 -2.11 22.75 -17.56
N ARG A 117 -2.07 22.73 -18.90
CA ARG A 117 -2.38 23.88 -19.74
C ARG A 117 -3.71 23.66 -20.44
N ARG A 118 -4.68 24.54 -20.15
CA ARG A 118 -6.06 24.41 -20.67
C ARG A 118 -6.12 24.34 -22.20
N ASP A 119 -5.31 25.16 -22.86
CA ASP A 119 -5.37 25.37 -24.31
C ASP A 119 -4.14 24.83 -25.04
N SER A 120 -3.39 23.91 -24.43
CA SER A 120 -2.15 23.40 -24.99
C SER A 120 -2.05 21.88 -24.85
N PRO A 121 -1.60 21.16 -25.90
CA PRO A 121 -1.35 19.74 -25.82
C PRO A 121 0.00 19.41 -25.15
N VAL A 122 0.69 20.38 -24.55
CA VAL A 122 1.97 20.16 -23.88
C VAL A 122 1.77 19.19 -22.71
N ILE A 123 2.47 18.05 -22.79
CA ILE A 123 2.53 17.05 -21.74
C ILE A 123 3.92 17.11 -21.11
N TYR A 124 3.99 17.45 -19.83
CA TYR A 124 5.21 17.30 -19.05
C TYR A 124 5.32 15.86 -18.57
N ILE A 125 6.54 15.31 -18.63
CA ILE A 125 6.86 13.97 -18.17
C ILE A 125 7.82 14.10 -17.00
N ARG A 126 7.43 13.59 -15.84
CA ARG A 126 8.28 13.59 -14.64
C ARG A 126 8.68 12.16 -14.29
N PRO A 127 9.96 11.87 -14.06
CA PRO A 127 10.38 10.55 -13.63
C PRO A 127 9.80 10.24 -12.25
N ILE A 128 9.29 9.02 -12.09
CA ILE A 128 8.84 8.49 -10.80
C ILE A 128 9.93 7.62 -10.24
N LEU A 129 10.25 7.84 -8.97
CA LEU A 129 11.09 6.95 -8.19
C LEU A 129 10.55 6.91 -6.76
N ASP A 130 9.77 5.89 -6.44
CA ASP A 130 9.12 5.73 -5.15
C ASP A 130 9.69 4.54 -4.38
N SER A 131 9.76 4.64 -3.06
CA SER A 131 9.97 3.52 -2.15
C SER A 131 8.66 3.18 -1.45
N GLY A 132 8.47 1.90 -1.16
CA GLY A 132 7.37 1.39 -0.38
C GLY A 132 7.84 0.63 0.84
N TYR A 133 7.08 0.71 1.93
CA TYR A 133 7.39 0.05 3.19
C TYR A 133 6.10 -0.38 3.91
N SER A 134 6.08 -1.62 4.41
CA SER A 134 5.10 -2.09 5.39
C SER A 134 5.67 -3.20 6.25
N GLN A 135 5.04 -3.45 7.39
CA GLN A 135 5.38 -4.55 8.28
C GLN A 135 4.19 -5.50 8.48
N ILE A 136 4.52 -6.77 8.67
CA ILE A 136 3.55 -7.87 8.82
C ILE A 136 3.99 -8.71 10.00
N TYR A 137 3.09 -8.86 10.97
CA TYR A 137 3.30 -9.69 12.16
C TYR A 137 2.54 -11.00 12.00
N LEU A 138 3.24 -12.12 12.19
CA LEU A 138 2.72 -13.47 12.04
C LEU A 138 2.96 -14.31 13.29
N THR A 139 2.09 -15.28 13.53
CA THR A 139 2.33 -16.36 14.50
C THR A 139 2.19 -17.73 13.87
N ARG A 140 2.96 -18.70 14.36
CA ARG A 140 2.88 -20.09 13.93
C ARG A 140 1.93 -20.85 14.85
N GLY A 141 0.90 -21.44 14.28
CA GLY A 141 0.01 -22.38 14.96
C GLY A 141 0.14 -23.80 14.41
N ASN A 142 -0.74 -24.69 14.84
CA ASN A 142 -0.76 -26.10 14.41
C ASN A 142 -0.96 -26.30 12.89
N ARG A 143 -1.51 -25.29 12.19
CA ARG A 143 -1.75 -25.30 10.74
C ARG A 143 -0.75 -24.43 9.95
N GLY A 144 0.39 -24.05 10.55
CA GLY A 144 1.40 -23.21 9.91
C GLY A 144 1.33 -21.74 10.31
N TRP A 145 1.99 -20.88 9.52
CA TRP A 145 2.04 -19.43 9.75
C TRP A 145 0.72 -18.73 9.39
N ARG A 146 0.36 -17.71 10.18
CA ARG A 146 -0.84 -16.89 9.95
C ARG A 146 -0.53 -15.42 10.14
N ILE A 147 -1.04 -14.56 9.27
CA ILE A 147 -0.93 -13.11 9.46
C ILE A 147 -1.88 -12.70 10.59
N ARG A 148 -1.34 -12.00 11.57
CA ARG A 148 -2.10 -11.48 12.72
C ARG A 148 -2.35 -10.00 12.61
N LYS A 149 -1.33 -9.24 12.19
CA LYS A 149 -1.41 -7.79 12.07
C LYS A 149 -0.58 -7.28 10.89
N ILE A 150 -0.99 -6.16 10.33
CA ILE A 150 -0.28 -5.45 9.27
C ILE A 150 -0.24 -3.96 9.56
N THR A 151 0.79 -3.28 9.09
CA THR A 151 0.78 -1.81 9.00
C THR A 151 0.23 -1.38 7.64
N PRO A 152 -0.30 -0.15 7.50
CA PRO A 152 -0.36 0.50 6.20
C PRO A 152 0.92 0.33 5.40
N LYS A 153 0.79 0.25 4.07
CA LYS A 153 1.92 0.44 3.18
C LYS A 153 2.10 1.92 2.91
N ILE A 154 3.27 2.42 3.27
CA ILE A 154 3.70 3.78 2.98
C ILE A 154 4.41 3.75 1.65
N LEU A 155 4.00 4.59 0.70
CA LEU A 155 4.73 4.90 -0.52
C LEU A 155 5.25 6.34 -0.42
N THR A 156 6.51 6.57 -0.80
CA THR A 156 7.13 7.90 -0.72
C THR A 156 8.13 8.09 -1.84
N THR A 157 8.14 9.28 -2.45
CA THR A 157 9.15 9.64 -3.44
C THR A 157 10.54 9.69 -2.83
N ILE A 158 11.46 8.96 -3.44
CA ILE A 158 12.87 8.90 -3.06
C ILE A 158 13.52 10.24 -3.40
N SER A 159 14.33 10.75 -2.46
CA SER A 159 15.04 12.03 -2.62
C SER A 159 14.11 13.20 -2.92
N SER A 160 12.93 13.19 -2.30
CA SER A 160 11.95 14.25 -2.47
C SER A 160 12.51 15.61 -2.03
N PRO A 161 12.30 16.69 -2.82
CA PRO A 161 12.76 18.03 -2.47
C PRO A 161 11.94 18.70 -1.36
N SER A 162 10.83 18.09 -0.93
CA SER A 162 9.89 18.68 0.04
C SER A 162 9.24 17.60 0.89
N LEU A 163 9.14 17.84 2.20
CA LEU A 163 8.55 16.89 3.13
C LEU A 163 7.03 16.83 2.96
N LEU A 164 6.54 15.64 2.59
CA LEU A 164 5.12 15.32 2.56
C LEU A 164 4.76 14.38 3.71
N SER A 165 3.59 14.61 4.31
CA SER A 165 3.00 13.69 5.27
C SER A 165 1.48 13.60 5.11
N ILE A 166 0.98 12.38 5.19
CA ILE A 166 -0.41 12.12 5.58
C ILE A 166 -0.38 12.03 7.11
N VAL A 167 -1.20 12.83 7.78
CA VAL A 167 -1.22 12.96 9.24
C VAL A 167 -2.36 12.15 9.83
N LYS A 168 -3.51 12.14 9.16
CA LYS A 168 -4.71 11.43 9.61
C LYS A 168 -5.52 10.97 8.43
N ILE A 169 -6.04 9.75 8.49
CA ILE A 169 -7.14 9.26 7.65
C ILE A 169 -8.28 8.87 8.59
N ARG A 170 -9.47 9.44 8.36
CA ARG A 170 -10.70 9.06 9.05
C ARG A 170 -11.74 8.67 8.02
N ALA A 171 -12.32 7.49 8.16
CA ALA A 171 -13.42 6.99 7.33
C ALA A 171 -14.65 6.74 8.21
N GLU A 172 -15.80 7.21 7.77
CA GLU A 172 -17.08 7.08 8.47
C GLU A 172 -18.13 6.57 7.49
N ALA A 173 -18.77 5.45 7.84
CA ALA A 173 -19.73 4.77 6.99
C ALA A 173 -21.17 4.99 7.46
N SER A 174 -22.08 5.17 6.49
CA SER A 174 -23.52 5.27 6.72
C SER A 174 -24.26 4.29 5.81
N PRO A 175 -25.26 3.52 6.30
CA PRO A 175 -25.86 3.64 7.62
C PRO A 175 -25.19 2.80 8.72
N SER A 176 -24.18 1.98 8.40
CA SER A 176 -23.59 1.06 9.39
C SER A 176 -22.97 1.74 10.62
N GLY A 177 -22.64 3.04 10.53
CA GLY A 177 -22.03 3.81 11.63
C GLY A 177 -20.58 3.43 11.92
N LYS A 178 -19.97 2.56 11.10
CA LYS A 178 -18.58 2.12 11.30
C LYS A 178 -17.63 3.28 11.08
N VAL A 179 -16.69 3.46 12.01
CA VAL A 179 -15.66 4.48 11.96
C VAL A 179 -14.29 3.81 11.99
N PHE A 180 -13.40 4.25 11.11
CA PHE A 180 -11.99 3.91 11.11
C PHE A 180 -11.17 5.19 11.19
N GLU A 181 -10.15 5.22 12.02
CA GLU A 181 -9.20 6.32 12.09
C GLU A 181 -7.78 5.79 12.28
N ILE A 182 -6.84 6.42 11.57
CA ILE A 182 -5.41 6.14 11.72
C ILE A 182 -4.61 7.44 11.59
N THR A 183 -3.68 7.63 12.51
CA THR A 183 -2.79 8.80 12.58
C THR A 183 -1.31 8.45 12.48
N ASN A 184 -0.96 7.17 12.65
CA ASN A 184 0.40 6.67 12.55
C ASN A 184 0.43 5.49 11.57
N PRO A 185 1.21 5.58 10.48
CA PRO A 185 1.25 4.50 9.50
C PRO A 185 2.06 3.28 9.94
N ASP A 186 2.76 3.35 11.07
CA ASP A 186 3.49 2.23 11.67
C ASP A 186 2.62 1.44 12.67
N THR A 187 1.35 1.84 12.86
CA THR A 187 0.42 1.11 13.72
C THR A 187 0.07 -0.24 13.10
N PHE A 188 0.33 -1.32 13.84
CA PHE A 188 -0.12 -2.67 13.50
C PHE A 188 -1.63 -2.81 13.75
N LEU A 189 -2.36 -3.11 12.69
CA LEU A 189 -3.80 -3.38 12.70
C LEU A 189 -4.06 -4.87 12.55
N SER A 190 -4.80 -5.48 13.47
CA SER A 190 -5.41 -6.79 13.26
C SER A 190 -6.59 -6.72 12.29
N LYS A 191 -7.07 -7.88 11.82
CA LYS A 191 -8.17 -7.96 10.84
C LYS A 191 -9.42 -7.17 11.25
N ASN A 192 -9.76 -7.16 12.54
CA ASN A 192 -10.90 -6.41 13.10
C ASN A 192 -10.61 -4.92 13.37
N GLU A 193 -9.36 -4.48 13.26
CA GLU A 193 -8.95 -3.09 13.37
C GLU A 193 -8.80 -2.44 11.98
N LEU A 194 -8.84 -3.23 10.90
CA LEU A 194 -8.85 -2.74 9.53
C LEU A 194 -10.16 -2.00 9.20
N PRO A 195 -10.14 -1.03 8.26
CA PRO A 195 -11.36 -0.39 7.79
C PRO A 195 -12.33 -1.47 7.30
N THR A 196 -13.52 -1.52 7.90
CA THR A 196 -14.52 -2.53 7.61
C THR A 196 -15.83 -1.83 7.31
N PHE A 197 -16.46 -2.18 6.20
CA PHE A 197 -17.70 -1.57 5.72
C PHE A 197 -18.71 -2.64 5.35
N SER A 198 -19.98 -2.26 5.37
CA SER A 198 -21.08 -3.08 4.88
C SER A 198 -21.35 -2.78 3.39
N PRO A 199 -21.86 -3.75 2.61
CA PRO A 199 -22.37 -3.45 1.27
C PRO A 199 -23.38 -2.30 1.32
N ASN A 200 -23.36 -1.43 0.31
CA ASN A 200 -24.17 -0.20 0.21
C ASN A 200 -23.83 0.92 1.20
N ASP A 201 -22.81 0.77 2.05
CA ASP A 201 -22.36 1.89 2.87
C ASP A 201 -21.90 3.05 2.00
N THR A 202 -22.35 4.25 2.34
CA THR A 202 -21.74 5.49 1.88
C THR A 202 -20.64 5.86 2.87
N VAL A 203 -19.39 5.79 2.43
CA VAL A 203 -18.20 6.06 3.24
C VAL A 203 -17.69 7.46 2.94
N ARG A 204 -17.71 8.32 3.95
CA ARG A 204 -17.04 9.62 3.92
C ARG A 204 -15.61 9.45 4.44
N VAL A 205 -14.63 9.76 3.61
CA VAL A 205 -13.21 9.74 3.95
C VAL A 205 -12.72 11.18 4.09
N GLU A 206 -12.15 11.51 5.25
CA GLU A 206 -11.42 12.75 5.52
C GLU A 206 -9.93 12.44 5.65
N VAL A 207 -9.10 13.25 5.00
CA VAL A 207 -7.64 13.13 5.06
C VAL A 207 -7.07 14.47 5.51
N THR A 208 -6.25 14.41 6.56
CA THR A 208 -5.39 15.53 6.97
C THR A 208 -3.98 15.27 6.49
N VAL A 209 -3.39 16.26 5.81
CA VAL A 209 -2.03 16.19 5.27
C VAL A 209 -1.20 17.37 5.78
N HIS A 210 0.11 17.28 5.60
CA HIS A 210 1.01 18.40 5.84
C HIS A 210 2.13 18.39 4.79
N SER A 211 2.51 19.60 4.36
CA SER A 211 3.65 19.89 3.49
C SER A 211 4.41 21.10 4.04
N ASP A 212 5.72 21.10 3.86
CA ASP A 212 6.65 22.20 4.19
C ASP A 212 6.69 23.31 3.12
N THR A 213 5.96 23.13 2.02
CA THR A 213 5.89 24.01 0.85
C THR A 213 4.43 24.29 0.49
N ASP A 214 4.15 24.63 -0.77
CA ASP A 214 2.79 24.70 -1.30
C ASP A 214 1.95 23.47 -0.91
N SER A 215 0.63 23.62 -0.89
CA SER A 215 -0.30 22.52 -0.66
C SER A 215 -0.23 21.49 -1.82
N GLY A 216 -1.20 20.59 -1.91
CA GLY A 216 -1.28 19.64 -3.01
C GLY A 216 -2.71 19.18 -3.24
N TRP A 217 -2.84 18.00 -3.82
CA TRP A 217 -4.10 17.31 -4.03
C TRP A 217 -4.04 15.90 -3.48
N VAL A 218 -5.13 15.48 -2.85
CA VAL A 218 -5.30 14.12 -2.34
C VAL A 218 -6.20 13.34 -3.28
N PHE A 219 -5.89 12.08 -3.49
CA PHE A 219 -6.61 11.17 -4.38
C PHE A 219 -6.95 9.86 -3.66
N LEU A 220 -8.14 9.34 -3.92
CA LEU A 220 -8.57 8.02 -3.49
C LEU A 220 -8.38 7.06 -4.64
N HIS A 221 -7.52 6.07 -4.44
CA HIS A 221 -7.40 4.91 -5.31
C HIS A 221 -8.21 3.78 -4.71
N ARG A 222 -9.10 3.20 -5.50
CA ARG A 222 -9.94 2.08 -5.05
C ARG A 222 -10.43 1.26 -6.22
N GLY A 223 -11.02 0.11 -5.90
CA GLY A 223 -11.69 -0.75 -6.86
C GLY A 223 -11.15 -2.17 -6.84
N PRO A 224 -11.82 -3.10 -7.52
CA PRO A 224 -11.33 -4.46 -7.67
C PRO A 224 -10.05 -4.49 -8.52
N ARG A 225 -9.36 -5.63 -8.51
CA ARG A 225 -8.21 -5.88 -9.38
C ARG A 225 -8.60 -5.63 -10.85
N GLY A 226 -7.74 -4.92 -11.59
CA GLY A 226 -7.96 -4.61 -13.01
C GLY A 226 -8.89 -3.42 -13.31
N ILE A 227 -9.73 -3.01 -12.36
CA ILE A 227 -10.62 -1.84 -12.48
C ILE A 227 -10.36 -0.91 -11.31
N ARG A 228 -9.22 -0.21 -11.37
CA ARG A 228 -8.86 0.79 -10.37
C ARG A 228 -9.31 2.16 -10.83
N VAL A 229 -9.99 2.86 -9.94
CA VAL A 229 -10.40 4.24 -10.12
C VAL A 229 -9.57 5.11 -9.20
N ARG A 230 -9.03 6.20 -9.74
CA ARG A 230 -8.44 7.30 -8.97
C ARG A 230 -9.40 8.47 -8.97
N GLU A 231 -9.64 9.02 -7.80
CA GLU A 231 -10.66 10.03 -7.60
C GLU A 231 -10.14 11.19 -6.74
N PRO A 232 -10.17 12.45 -7.21
CA PRO A 232 -9.67 13.56 -6.42
C PRO A 232 -10.56 13.88 -5.21
N PHE A 233 -9.96 14.18 -4.06
CA PHE A 233 -10.73 14.68 -2.94
C PHE A 233 -11.17 16.13 -3.16
N TYR A 234 -12.29 16.51 -2.55
CA TYR A 234 -12.68 17.91 -2.40
C TYR A 234 -11.82 18.56 -1.33
N LYS A 235 -11.26 19.72 -1.64
CA LYS A 235 -10.43 20.48 -0.72
C LYS A 235 -11.30 21.30 0.23
N ARG A 236 -11.22 21.02 1.54
CA ARG A 236 -11.96 21.75 2.60
C ARG A 236 -11.15 22.88 3.19
N SER A 237 -9.85 22.69 3.28
CA SER A 237 -8.86 23.71 3.66
C SER A 237 -7.53 23.41 2.99
N THR A 238 -6.49 24.18 3.29
CA THR A 238 -5.13 23.95 2.78
C THR A 238 -4.63 22.52 3.04
N TYR A 239 -5.06 21.90 4.15
CA TYR A 239 -4.50 20.64 4.65
C TYR A 239 -5.55 19.56 4.92
N ILE A 240 -6.83 19.84 4.68
CA ILE A 240 -7.94 18.92 4.93
C ILE A 240 -8.72 18.69 3.63
N PHE A 241 -8.92 17.42 3.32
CA PHE A 241 -9.54 16.94 2.09
C PHE A 241 -10.64 15.92 2.44
N GLU A 242 -11.75 15.93 1.72
CA GLU A 242 -12.82 14.94 1.90
C GLU A 242 -13.31 14.33 0.58
N ARG A 243 -13.71 13.07 0.61
CA ARG A 243 -14.41 12.40 -0.50
C ARG A 243 -15.42 11.41 0.06
N THR A 244 -16.57 11.32 -0.61
CA THR A 244 -17.55 10.28 -0.35
C THR A 244 -17.45 9.21 -1.41
N TRP A 245 -17.57 7.96 -1.00
CA TRP A 245 -17.57 6.79 -1.87
C TRP A 245 -18.63 5.79 -1.40
N ILE A 246 -19.42 5.26 -2.33
CA ILE A 246 -20.41 4.22 -2.06
C ILE A 246 -19.76 2.84 -2.24
N ILE A 247 -19.74 2.03 -1.19
CA ILE A 247 -19.46 0.60 -1.29
C ILE A 247 -20.56 0.00 -2.17
N GLY A 248 -20.21 -0.42 -3.39
CA GLY A 248 -21.19 -0.93 -4.34
C GLY A 248 -22.07 -2.03 -3.76
N SER A 249 -23.29 -2.16 -4.29
CA SER A 249 -24.26 -3.20 -3.90
C SER A 249 -23.76 -4.61 -4.14
N GLU A 250 -22.75 -4.78 -4.99
CA GLU A 250 -22.05 -6.02 -5.23
C GLU A 250 -20.58 -5.90 -4.85
N PRO A 251 -20.11 -6.86 -4.06
CA PRO A 251 -19.52 -8.02 -4.70
C PRO A 251 -20.40 -9.25 -4.49
N ALA A 252 -20.63 -10.05 -5.54
CA ALA A 252 -21.31 -11.35 -5.46
C ALA A 252 -20.67 -12.34 -4.45
N GLN A 253 -19.54 -11.98 -3.84
CA GLN A 253 -18.83 -12.70 -2.80
C GLN A 253 -18.49 -11.73 -1.66
N THR A 254 -19.30 -11.75 -0.59
CA THR A 254 -18.92 -11.25 0.74
C THR A 254 -18.75 -12.46 1.67
N PRO A 255 -17.86 -12.40 2.68
CA PRO A 255 -16.95 -11.30 3.00
C PRO A 255 -15.78 -11.21 1.99
N VAL A 256 -15.22 -10.02 1.76
CA VAL A 256 -14.10 -9.84 0.80
C VAL A 256 -13.12 -8.76 1.22
N VAL A 257 -11.86 -8.96 0.88
CA VAL A 257 -10.78 -7.98 1.03
C VAL A 257 -10.62 -7.18 -0.26
N ARG A 258 -10.46 -5.88 -0.11
CA ARG A 258 -10.16 -4.94 -1.19
C ARG A 258 -9.04 -4.03 -0.74
N HIS A 259 -8.48 -3.27 -1.67
CA HIS A 259 -7.39 -2.35 -1.40
C HIS A 259 -7.78 -0.94 -1.76
N ALA A 260 -7.39 0.00 -0.92
CA ALA A 260 -7.46 1.42 -1.20
C ALA A 260 -6.10 2.06 -0.94
N ALA A 261 -5.84 3.16 -1.65
CA ALA A 261 -4.72 4.03 -1.33
C ALA A 261 -5.17 5.49 -1.30
N ILE A 262 -4.67 6.23 -0.32
CA ILE A 262 -4.78 7.68 -0.25
C ILE A 262 -3.45 8.24 -0.72
N ASP A 263 -3.44 8.96 -1.84
CA ASP A 263 -2.25 9.50 -2.47
C ASP A 263 -2.26 11.02 -2.42
N PHE A 264 -1.24 11.61 -1.81
CA PHE A 264 -1.05 13.06 -1.70
C PHE A 264 0.07 13.50 -2.64
N ILE A 265 -0.31 14.26 -3.67
CA ILE A 265 0.60 14.76 -4.71
C ILE A 265 0.80 16.27 -4.53
N LEU A 266 2.05 16.71 -4.48
CA LEU A 266 2.40 18.11 -4.25
C LEU A 266 1.98 19.01 -5.43
N TRP A 267 1.65 20.27 -5.16
CA TRP A 267 1.20 21.23 -6.16
C TRP A 267 2.15 21.41 -7.36
N PRO A 268 3.48 21.59 -7.22
CA PRO A 268 4.39 21.69 -8.36
C PRO A 268 4.41 20.44 -9.24
N THR A 269 4.15 19.26 -8.66
CA THR A 269 3.96 18.01 -9.41
C THR A 269 2.67 17.99 -10.23
N LEU A 270 1.74 18.93 -10.06
CA LEU A 270 0.53 18.99 -10.88
C LEU A 270 0.54 20.24 -11.76
N PHE A 271 0.98 21.36 -11.22
CA PHE A 271 0.85 22.69 -11.82
C PHE A 271 2.18 23.34 -12.23
N GLY A 272 3.31 22.72 -11.89
CA GLY A 272 4.62 23.21 -12.29
C GLY A 272 4.92 23.04 -13.77
N ASP A 273 5.95 23.73 -14.24
CA ASP A 273 6.43 23.71 -15.61
C ASP A 273 7.34 22.49 -15.90
N SER A 274 8.14 22.58 -16.97
CA SER A 274 9.10 21.55 -17.37
C SER A 274 10.24 21.30 -16.37
N THR A 275 10.45 22.20 -15.41
CA THR A 275 11.49 22.06 -14.37
C THR A 275 10.96 21.38 -13.11
N ALA A 276 9.64 21.24 -12.97
CA ALA A 276 9.03 20.65 -11.79
C ALA A 276 9.31 19.15 -11.66
N SER A 277 9.57 18.71 -10.43
CA SER A 277 9.79 17.30 -10.09
C SER A 277 8.51 16.61 -9.62
N TYR A 278 8.49 15.28 -9.74
CA TYR A 278 7.46 14.46 -9.13
C TYR A 278 7.72 14.34 -7.62
N ASN A 279 6.67 14.51 -6.81
CA ASN A 279 6.71 14.36 -5.37
C ASN A 279 5.33 13.93 -4.87
N ALA A 280 5.25 12.73 -4.31
CA ALA A 280 4.03 12.18 -3.76
C ALA A 280 4.29 11.34 -2.51
N LYS A 281 3.24 11.18 -1.71
CA LYS A 281 3.21 10.26 -0.58
C LYS A 281 1.85 9.60 -0.51
N ALA A 282 1.83 8.28 -0.37
CA ALA A 282 0.59 7.54 -0.26
C ALA A 282 0.58 6.58 0.93
N TRP A 283 -0.59 6.39 1.52
CA TRP A 283 -0.88 5.28 2.44
C TRP A 283 -1.84 4.34 1.74
N ALA A 284 -1.42 3.10 1.55
CA ALA A 284 -2.26 2.02 1.07
C ALA A 284 -2.64 1.09 2.22
N LEU A 285 -3.90 0.67 2.25
CA LEU A 285 -4.48 -0.19 3.28
C LEU A 285 -5.47 -1.15 2.63
N PRO A 286 -5.50 -2.43 3.04
CA PRO A 286 -6.67 -3.25 2.76
C PRO A 286 -7.87 -2.76 3.58
N TYR A 287 -9.05 -2.98 3.05
CA TYR A 287 -10.31 -2.82 3.75
C TYR A 287 -11.21 -4.02 3.49
N ILE A 288 -12.15 -4.27 4.40
CA ILE A 288 -12.99 -5.45 4.40
C ILE A 288 -14.42 -5.03 4.10
N ILE A 289 -15.06 -5.69 3.14
CA ILE A 289 -16.50 -5.57 2.91
C ILE A 289 -17.12 -6.85 3.46
N LYS A 290 -17.99 -6.73 4.46
CA LYS A 290 -18.73 -7.86 5.03
C LYS A 290 -20.07 -7.42 5.61
N LYS A 291 -21.03 -8.33 5.66
CA LYS A 291 -22.25 -8.18 6.46
C LYS A 291 -21.90 -8.34 7.94
N GLU A 292 -22.78 -7.87 8.82
CA GLU A 292 -22.54 -7.86 10.27
C GLU A 292 -22.27 -9.27 10.82
N GLU A 293 -23.11 -10.23 10.44
CA GLU A 293 -23.10 -11.64 10.82
C GLU A 293 -21.95 -12.46 10.18
N GLU A 294 -21.30 -11.95 9.12
CA GLU A 294 -20.26 -12.67 8.41
C GLU A 294 -18.93 -12.65 9.19
N ASN A 295 -18.22 -13.78 9.19
CA ASN A 295 -16.84 -13.85 9.69
C ASN A 295 -15.91 -12.99 8.81
N TYR A 296 -14.74 -12.63 9.35
CA TYR A 296 -13.69 -11.99 8.56
C TYR A 296 -13.16 -12.97 7.50
N PRO A 297 -12.75 -12.50 6.31
CA PRO A 297 -12.12 -13.37 5.30
C PRO A 297 -10.94 -14.13 5.92
N GLU A 298 -11.04 -15.46 5.90
CA GLU A 298 -9.95 -16.35 6.29
C GLU A 298 -8.81 -16.25 5.27
N GLU A 299 -7.61 -16.55 5.74
CA GLU A 299 -6.49 -16.81 4.84
C GLU A 299 -6.45 -18.33 4.69
N ASP A 300 -6.66 -18.83 3.47
CA ASP A 300 -6.50 -20.25 3.14
C ASP A 300 -5.03 -20.69 3.31
#